data_AF-A0A1G1A9A4-F1
#
_entry.id   AF-A0A1G1A9A4-F1
#
_cell.length_a   1.000
_cell.length_b   1.000
_cell.length_c   1.000
_cell.angle_alpha   90.00
_cell.angle_beta   90.00
_cell.angle_gamma   90.00
#
_symmetry.space_group_name_H-M   'P 1'
#
loop_
_entity.id
_entity.type
_entity.pdbx_description
1 polymer ?
#
loop_
_entity_poly.entity_id
_entity_poly.type
_entity_poly.pdbx_seq_one_letter_code
_entity_poly.pdbx_strand_id
1 'polypeptide(L)'
;MNQSSDAGMMCQDVGKPEARLPPDLPQDAETMLKDGGLLAVADALLKCPHTLLQAVLRGNRRVGIYLLLLMLGCSAAYGLTMGSFSGGMQLWAVPVKSMGMVLFSALLCLPSLYILAAWGGSDRTLSQMTGILLQSLGLAGLLLVGFAPIAWIFSQSTASIGFMGMLHLIFWGVSLVVGFRLIFQSFDDQPTGRPVGILKFWCVVFVAVLLQMSTVLRPVIGPAEHVMEYGKKSFITHLFENLDQTPARRR
;
A
#
# COMPACT_ATOMS: atom_id res chain seq x y z
N MET A 1 2.26 57.97 -56.53
CA MET A 1 2.05 56.52 -56.71
C MET A 1 3.20 55.82 -56.01
N ASN A 2 2.90 55.08 -54.94
CA ASN A 2 3.56 53.90 -54.34
C ASN A 2 5.09 53.74 -54.44
N GLN A 3 5.84 53.25 -53.44
CA GLN A 3 5.50 52.51 -52.22
C GLN A 3 6.78 52.44 -51.36
N SER A 4 6.68 52.81 -50.08
CA SER A 4 7.69 52.52 -49.05
C SER A 4 7.51 51.06 -48.64
N SER A 5 8.50 50.20 -48.88
CA SER A 5 8.49 48.80 -48.42
C SER A 5 9.31 48.72 -47.13
N ASP A 6 8.60 48.79 -46.00
CA ASP A 6 9.07 48.42 -44.67
C ASP A 6 9.59 46.98 -44.68
N ALA A 7 10.88 46.81 -44.41
CA ALA A 7 11.47 45.51 -44.10
C ALA A 7 11.16 45.18 -42.64
N GLY A 8 9.92 44.74 -42.39
CA GLY A 8 9.50 44.15 -41.13
C GLY A 8 10.21 42.82 -40.91
N MET A 9 11.17 42.82 -40.00
CA MET A 9 11.85 41.65 -39.47
C MET A 9 10.82 40.73 -38.80
N MET A 10 10.36 39.69 -39.51
CA MET A 10 9.53 38.62 -38.95
C MET A 10 10.36 37.82 -37.93
N CYS A 11 10.15 38.09 -36.64
CA CYS A 11 10.39 37.08 -35.62
C CYS A 11 9.52 35.87 -35.95
N GLN A 12 10.14 34.81 -36.48
CA GLN A 12 9.53 33.50 -36.56
C GLN A 12 9.18 33.06 -35.14
N ASP A 13 7.88 32.93 -34.89
CA ASP A 13 7.31 32.32 -33.70
C ASP A 13 7.76 30.86 -33.68
N VAL A 14 8.82 30.58 -32.91
CA VAL A 14 9.31 29.22 -32.66
C VAL A 14 8.21 28.54 -31.87
N GLY A 15 7.40 27.75 -32.58
CA GLY A 15 6.33 26.94 -32.03
C GLY A 15 6.76 26.29 -30.73
N LYS A 16 6.18 26.79 -29.64
CA LYS A 16 6.30 26.23 -28.30
C LYS A 16 6.00 24.73 -28.43
N PRO A 17 6.86 23.82 -27.95
CA PRO A 17 6.56 22.40 -28.00
C PRO A 17 5.26 22.20 -27.23
N GLU A 18 4.19 21.93 -27.99
CA GLU A 18 2.89 21.57 -27.47
C GLU A 18 3.15 20.31 -26.63
N ALA A 19 3.18 20.51 -25.31
CA ALA A 19 3.36 19.43 -24.37
C ALA A 19 2.26 18.43 -24.68
N ARG A 20 2.68 17.28 -25.23
CA ARG A 20 1.78 16.21 -25.64
C ARG A 20 1.07 15.76 -24.36
N LEU A 21 -0.11 16.34 -24.13
CA LEU A 21 -0.97 16.01 -23.02
C LEU A 21 -1.17 14.48 -23.11
N PRO A 22 -0.86 13.72 -22.05
CA PRO A 22 -1.14 12.29 -22.07
C PRO A 22 -2.62 12.10 -22.41
N PRO A 23 -2.95 11.06 -23.19
CA PRO A 23 -4.29 10.89 -23.76
C PRO A 23 -5.31 11.04 -22.64
N ASP A 24 -6.30 11.88 -22.92
CA ASP A 24 -7.48 12.13 -22.13
C ASP A 24 -7.90 10.83 -21.44
N LEU A 25 -8.18 10.88 -20.13
CA LEU A 25 -8.73 9.73 -19.41
C LEU A 25 -9.77 9.06 -20.32
N PRO A 26 -9.85 7.72 -20.37
CA PRO A 26 -11.06 7.09 -20.85
C PRO A 26 -12.22 7.79 -20.13
N GLN A 27 -13.02 8.59 -20.86
CA GLN A 27 -14.06 9.45 -20.29
C GLN A 27 -15.01 8.64 -19.41
N ASP A 28 -15.14 7.35 -19.74
CA ASP A 28 -15.79 6.30 -18.97
C ASP A 28 -15.21 6.13 -17.56
N ALA A 29 -13.88 6.11 -17.38
CA ALA A 29 -13.28 5.83 -16.07
C ALA A 29 -13.42 7.01 -15.08
N GLU A 30 -13.34 8.26 -15.53
CA GLU A 30 -13.59 9.42 -14.67
C GLU A 30 -15.08 9.57 -14.32
N THR A 31 -15.96 9.21 -15.25
CA THR A 31 -17.41 9.17 -15.04
C THR A 31 -17.79 8.03 -14.09
N MET A 32 -17.20 6.84 -14.24
CA MET A 32 -17.36 5.71 -13.33
C MET A 32 -16.89 6.02 -11.91
N LEU A 33 -15.86 6.86 -11.73
CA LEU A 33 -15.40 7.30 -10.40
C LEU A 33 -16.25 8.43 -9.80
N LYS A 34 -16.93 9.22 -10.65
CA LYS A 34 -17.86 10.27 -10.21
C LYS A 34 -19.19 9.70 -9.73
N ASP A 35 -19.70 8.69 -10.44
CA ASP A 35 -21.01 8.08 -10.18
C ASP A 35 -20.91 6.77 -9.38
N GLY A 36 -19.71 6.17 -9.32
CA GLY A 36 -19.45 4.89 -8.68
C GLY A 36 -19.05 4.99 -7.21
N GLY A 37 -19.54 4.04 -6.41
CA GLY A 37 -19.20 3.89 -5.00
C GLY A 37 -17.86 3.18 -4.76
N LEU A 38 -17.69 2.63 -3.55
CA LEU A 38 -16.47 1.92 -3.10
C LEU A 38 -16.00 0.82 -4.08
N LEU A 39 -16.93 0.08 -4.67
CA LEU A 39 -16.64 -1.00 -5.62
C LEU A 39 -16.03 -0.48 -6.94
N ALA A 40 -16.44 0.70 -7.41
CA ALA A 40 -15.87 1.30 -8.60
C ALA A 40 -14.40 1.70 -8.38
N VAL A 41 -14.09 2.21 -7.19
CA VAL A 41 -12.70 2.50 -6.77
C VAL A 41 -11.88 1.22 -6.68
N ALA A 42 -12.45 0.13 -6.15
CA ALA A 42 -11.78 -1.17 -6.08
C ALA A 42 -11.50 -1.75 -7.48
N ASP A 43 -12.47 -1.70 -8.39
CA ASP A 43 -12.33 -2.17 -9.78
C ASP A 43 -11.31 -1.31 -10.55
N ALA A 44 -11.37 0.01 -10.39
CA ALA A 44 -10.41 0.93 -10.97
C ALA A 44 -8.99 0.69 -10.44
N LEU A 45 -8.83 0.37 -9.15
CA LEU A 45 -7.53 0.08 -8.57
C LEU A 45 -6.90 -1.21 -9.12
N LEU A 46 -7.72 -2.19 -9.51
CA LEU A 46 -7.28 -3.46 -10.11
C LEU A 46 -7.00 -3.34 -11.61
N LYS A 47 -7.88 -2.67 -12.36
CA LYS A 47 -7.82 -2.61 -13.83
C LYS A 47 -7.02 -1.42 -14.34
N CYS A 48 -7.18 -0.25 -13.71
CA CYS A 48 -6.68 1.03 -14.20
C CYS A 48 -6.08 1.90 -13.07
N PRO A 49 -5.02 1.44 -12.37
CA PRO A 49 -4.47 2.16 -11.21
C PRO A 49 -3.91 3.55 -11.55
N HIS A 50 -3.46 3.77 -12.78
CA HIS A 50 -3.00 5.08 -13.26
C HIS A 50 -4.14 6.12 -13.32
N THR A 51 -5.34 5.70 -13.72
CA THR A 51 -6.50 6.60 -13.76
C THR A 51 -6.91 7.02 -12.36
N LEU A 52 -6.89 6.07 -11.41
CA LEU A 52 -7.18 6.36 -10.02
C LEU A 52 -6.12 7.27 -9.39
N LEU A 53 -4.85 7.07 -9.74
CA LEU A 53 -3.76 7.97 -9.36
C LEU A 53 -4.03 9.40 -9.84
N GLN A 54 -4.43 9.61 -11.10
CA GLN A 54 -4.74 10.95 -11.60
C GLN A 54 -5.89 11.60 -10.81
N ALA A 55 -6.93 10.84 -10.45
CA ALA A 55 -8.03 11.33 -9.62
C ALA A 55 -7.57 11.72 -8.20
N VAL A 56 -6.63 10.95 -7.62
CA VAL A 56 -5.96 11.28 -6.35
C VAL A 56 -5.14 12.56 -6.48
N LEU A 57 -4.37 12.70 -7.57
CA LEU A 57 -3.51 13.85 -7.82
C LEU A 57 -4.31 15.14 -8.05
N ARG A 58 -5.50 15.05 -8.63
CA ARG A 58 -6.46 16.16 -8.74
C ARG A 58 -7.09 16.58 -7.40
N GLY A 59 -6.78 15.90 -6.31
CA GLY A 59 -7.24 16.26 -4.96
C GLY A 59 -8.69 15.88 -4.67
N ASN A 60 -9.25 14.88 -5.35
CA ASN A 60 -10.61 14.43 -5.10
C ASN A 60 -10.72 13.72 -3.73
N ARG A 61 -11.21 14.45 -2.73
CA ARG A 61 -11.35 13.95 -1.34
C ARG A 61 -12.22 12.69 -1.25
N ARG A 62 -13.22 12.52 -2.12
CA ARG A 62 -14.09 11.32 -2.10
C ARG A 62 -13.29 10.05 -2.40
N VAL A 63 -12.41 10.12 -3.40
CA VAL A 63 -11.52 9.01 -3.77
C VAL A 63 -10.60 8.64 -2.60
N GLY A 64 -10.02 9.64 -1.92
CA GLY A 64 -9.20 9.40 -0.73
C GLY A 64 -9.96 8.68 0.40
N ILE A 65 -11.21 9.06 0.65
CA ILE A 65 -12.07 8.38 1.63
C ILE A 65 -12.37 6.93 1.21
N TYR A 66 -12.71 6.70 -0.06
CA TYR A 66 -12.96 5.34 -0.55
C TYR A 66 -11.70 4.47 -0.50
N LEU A 67 -10.52 5.01 -0.82
CA LEU A 67 -9.25 4.30 -0.67
C LEU A 67 -8.97 3.93 0.79
N LEU A 68 -9.22 4.85 1.73
CA LEU A 68 -9.10 4.58 3.16
C LEU A 68 -10.05 3.46 3.61
N LEU A 69 -11.33 3.55 3.22
CA LEU A 69 -12.33 2.53 3.54
C LEU A 69 -11.98 1.18 2.92
N LEU A 70 -11.48 1.16 1.69
CA LEU A 70 -11.05 -0.04 0.99
C LEU A 70 -9.86 -0.69 1.70
N MET A 71 -8.83 0.09 2.01
CA MET A 71 -7.67 -0.39 2.76
C MET A 71 -8.07 -0.97 4.12
N LEU A 72 -8.93 -0.28 4.88
CA LEU A 72 -9.42 -0.77 6.18
C LEU A 72 -10.28 -2.02 6.02
N GLY A 73 -11.22 -2.03 5.08
CA GLY A 73 -12.12 -3.15 4.81
C GLY A 73 -11.38 -4.40 4.37
N CYS A 74 -10.42 -4.28 3.44
CA CYS A 74 -9.58 -5.39 3.00
C CYS A 74 -8.68 -5.91 4.13
N SER A 75 -8.10 -5.02 4.92
CA SER A 75 -7.25 -5.42 6.07
C SER A 75 -8.05 -6.15 7.15
N ALA A 76 -9.30 -5.74 7.39
CA ALA A 76 -10.23 -6.41 8.29
C ALA A 76 -10.66 -7.77 7.76
N ALA A 77 -11.06 -7.84 6.48
CA ALA A 77 -11.49 -9.08 5.82
C ALA A 77 -10.38 -10.13 5.84
N TYR A 78 -9.15 -9.75 5.47
CA TYR A 78 -8.00 -10.65 5.56
C TYR A 78 -7.63 -11.00 7.01
N GLY A 79 -7.76 -10.03 7.94
CA GLY A 79 -7.59 -10.26 9.37
C GLY A 79 -8.55 -11.30 9.93
N LEU A 80 -9.77 -11.39 9.39
CA LEU A 80 -10.74 -12.41 9.80
C LEU A 80 -10.29 -13.80 9.36
N THR A 81 -9.71 -13.92 8.15
CA THR A 81 -9.08 -15.15 7.68
C THR A 81 -7.89 -15.56 8.54
N MET A 82 -7.06 -14.61 9.00
CA MET A 82 -5.99 -14.90 9.95
C MET A 82 -6.55 -15.35 11.31
N GLY A 83 -7.64 -14.74 11.77
CA GLY A 83 -8.28 -15.07 13.05
C GLY A 83 -9.00 -16.42 13.05
N SER A 84 -9.45 -16.92 11.89
CA SER A 84 -10.16 -18.21 11.79
C SER A 84 -9.29 -19.41 12.16
N PHE A 85 -7.97 -19.29 12.05
CA PHE A 85 -7.01 -20.31 12.49
C PHE A 85 -6.93 -20.45 14.02
N SER A 86 -7.05 -19.33 14.76
CA SER A 86 -6.80 -19.30 16.21
C SER A 86 -8.09 -19.52 17.04
N GLY A 87 -9.26 -19.24 16.46
CA GLY A 87 -10.57 -19.45 17.10
C GLY A 87 -10.87 -18.52 18.28
N GLY A 88 -12.09 -18.62 18.83
CA GLY A 88 -12.50 -17.91 20.06
C GLY A 88 -12.50 -16.38 19.97
N MET A 89 -12.14 -15.71 21.08
CA MET A 89 -12.13 -14.24 21.20
C MET A 89 -11.07 -13.55 20.31
N GLN A 90 -10.13 -14.32 19.74
CA GLN A 90 -9.16 -13.83 18.77
C GLN A 90 -9.77 -13.54 17.39
N LEU A 91 -10.98 -14.05 17.10
CA LEU A 91 -11.68 -13.81 15.82
C LEU A 91 -11.94 -12.31 15.55
N TRP A 92 -12.21 -11.51 16.59
CA TRP A 92 -12.43 -10.07 16.46
C TRP A 92 -11.18 -9.25 16.76
N ALA A 93 -10.31 -9.73 17.65
CA ALA A 93 -9.08 -9.04 18.00
C ALA A 93 -8.10 -8.95 16.81
N VAL A 94 -7.99 -10.01 15.99
CA VAL A 94 -7.06 -10.06 14.86
C VAL A 94 -7.44 -9.08 13.73
N PRO A 95 -8.70 -9.00 13.26
CA PRO A 95 -9.13 -7.99 12.29
C PRO A 95 -8.89 -6.56 12.75
N VAL A 96 -9.31 -6.21 13.97
CA VAL A 96 -9.14 -4.85 14.51
C VAL A 96 -7.66 -4.49 14.61
N LYS A 97 -6.85 -5.45 15.07
CA LYS A 97 -5.40 -5.29 15.10
C LYS A 97 -4.79 -5.11 13.71
N SER A 98 -5.24 -5.88 12.71
CA SER A 98 -4.77 -5.77 11.33
C SER A 98 -5.05 -4.37 10.76
N MET A 99 -6.27 -3.85 10.95
CA MET A 99 -6.63 -2.48 10.56
C MET A 99 -5.72 -1.44 11.24
N GLY A 100 -5.53 -1.58 12.55
CA GLY A 100 -4.66 -0.70 13.33
C GLY A 100 -3.21 -0.74 12.85
N MET A 101 -2.66 -1.93 12.63
CA MET A 101 -1.29 -2.12 12.15
C MET A 101 -1.03 -1.33 10.86
N VAL A 102 -1.91 -1.46 9.86
CA VAL A 102 -1.76 -0.77 8.58
C VAL A 102 -1.96 0.73 8.73
N LEU A 103 -3.00 1.15 9.46
CA LEU A 103 -3.34 2.56 9.65
C LEU A 103 -2.24 3.33 10.39
N PHE A 104 -1.75 2.79 11.51
CA PHE A 104 -0.68 3.43 12.28
C PHE A 104 0.65 3.42 11.53
N SER A 105 0.98 2.34 10.82
CA SER A 105 2.19 2.29 10.01
C SER A 105 2.14 3.32 8.88
N ALA A 106 0.99 3.47 8.22
CA ALA A 106 0.78 4.50 7.21
C ALA A 106 0.94 5.91 7.81
N LEU A 107 0.32 6.17 8.96
CA LEU A 107 0.37 7.48 9.62
C LEU A 107 1.80 7.87 10.04
N LEU A 108 2.56 6.93 10.60
CA LEU A 108 3.95 7.17 11.03
C LEU A 108 4.91 7.31 9.84
N CYS A 109 4.67 6.59 8.74
CA CYS A 109 5.55 6.63 7.57
C CYS A 109 5.16 7.71 6.54
N LEU A 110 4.00 8.34 6.68
CA LEU A 110 3.55 9.44 5.82
C LEU A 110 4.47 10.68 5.89
N PRO A 111 4.84 11.22 7.07
CA PRO A 111 5.73 12.38 7.12
C PRO A 111 7.12 12.07 6.54
N SER A 112 7.63 10.86 6.75
CA SER A 112 8.91 10.45 6.16
C SER A 112 8.82 10.29 4.64
N LEU A 113 7.71 9.74 4.11
CA LEU A 113 7.47 9.67 2.66
C LEU A 113 7.50 11.05 2.02
N TYR A 114 6.78 12.00 2.63
CA TYR A 114 6.70 13.38 2.13
C TYR A 114 8.08 14.05 2.10
N ILE A 115 8.83 13.98 3.20
CA ILE A 115 10.16 14.61 3.30
C ILE A 115 11.14 13.98 2.29
N LEU A 116 11.19 12.65 2.20
CA LEU A 116 12.11 11.96 1.30
C LEU A 116 11.76 12.19 -0.17
N ALA A 117 10.47 12.27 -0.50
CA ALA A 117 10.05 12.58 -1.85
C ALA A 117 10.31 14.04 -2.22
N ALA A 118 10.07 14.99 -1.31
CA ALA A 118 10.41 16.40 -1.52
C ALA A 118 11.93 16.60 -1.69
N TRP A 119 12.74 15.91 -0.88
CA TRP A 119 14.20 15.89 -1.02
C TRP A 119 14.64 15.27 -2.35
N GLY A 120 13.94 14.25 -2.81
CA GLY A 120 14.13 13.63 -4.12
C GLY A 120 13.56 14.44 -5.30
N GLY A 121 13.10 15.68 -5.08
CA GLY A 121 12.66 16.60 -6.12
C GLY A 121 11.17 16.53 -6.47
N SER A 122 10.34 15.85 -5.68
CA SER A 122 8.89 15.81 -5.89
C SER A 122 8.21 17.13 -5.49
N ASP A 123 7.27 17.56 -6.33
CA ASP A 123 6.45 18.79 -6.17
C ASP A 123 5.04 18.50 -5.62
N ARG A 124 4.79 17.27 -5.15
CA ARG A 124 3.48 16.84 -4.67
C ARG A 124 3.16 17.37 -3.28
N THR A 125 1.90 17.69 -3.06
CA THR A 125 1.36 18.08 -1.75
C THR A 125 1.22 16.87 -0.81
N LEU A 126 1.15 17.12 0.51
CA LEU A 126 0.94 16.08 1.51
C LEU A 126 -0.37 15.28 1.28
N SER A 127 -1.42 15.93 0.77
CA SER A 127 -2.68 15.29 0.42
C SER A 127 -2.51 14.27 -0.71
N GLN A 128 -1.78 14.65 -1.77
CA GLN A 128 -1.47 13.76 -2.89
C GLN A 128 -0.61 12.57 -2.45
N MET A 129 0.39 12.81 -1.59
CA MET A 129 1.22 11.76 -1.00
C MET A 129 0.40 10.77 -0.16
N THR A 130 -0.56 11.28 0.61
CA THR A 130 -1.49 10.45 1.37
C THR A 130 -2.30 9.57 0.44
N GLY A 131 -2.83 10.12 -0.66
CA GLY A 131 -3.60 9.33 -1.63
C GLY A 131 -2.76 8.28 -2.35
N ILE A 132 -1.51 8.57 -2.71
CA ILE A 132 -0.56 7.60 -3.29
C ILE A 132 -0.31 6.45 -2.31
N LEU A 133 -0.09 6.78 -1.03
CA LEU A 133 0.10 5.76 0.01
C LEU A 133 -1.17 4.91 0.20
N LEU A 134 -2.34 5.54 0.28
CA LEU A 134 -3.62 4.86 0.44
C LEU A 134 -3.97 3.98 -0.78
N GLN A 135 -3.67 4.39 -2.01
CA GLN A 135 -3.91 3.55 -3.19
C GLN A 135 -2.99 2.31 -3.17
N SER A 136 -1.72 2.49 -2.80
CA SER A 136 -0.75 1.40 -2.68
C SER A 136 -1.20 0.37 -1.63
N LEU A 137 -1.59 0.85 -0.44
CA LEU A 137 -2.06 -0.03 0.65
C LEU A 137 -3.44 -0.63 0.35
N GLY A 138 -4.30 0.09 -0.35
CA GLY A 138 -5.57 -0.43 -0.86
C GLY A 138 -5.37 -1.59 -1.84
N LEU A 139 -4.42 -1.47 -2.77
CA LEU A 139 -4.12 -2.55 -3.72
C LEU A 139 -3.50 -3.74 -3.00
N ALA A 140 -2.56 -3.51 -2.07
CA ALA A 140 -2.03 -4.58 -1.23
C ALA A 140 -3.13 -5.29 -0.44
N GLY A 141 -4.11 -4.55 0.09
CA GLY A 141 -5.28 -5.10 0.77
C GLY A 141 -6.16 -5.96 -0.15
N LEU A 142 -6.46 -5.49 -1.36
CA LEU A 142 -7.24 -6.27 -2.34
C LEU A 142 -6.54 -7.59 -2.70
N LEU A 143 -5.22 -7.56 -2.89
CA LEU A 143 -4.43 -8.77 -3.15
C LEU A 143 -4.47 -9.74 -1.97
N LEU A 144 -4.37 -9.23 -0.73
CA LEU A 144 -4.53 -10.05 0.47
C LEU A 144 -5.90 -10.71 0.53
N VAL A 145 -6.98 -9.99 0.22
CA VAL A 145 -8.33 -10.57 0.10
C VAL A 145 -8.37 -11.66 -0.97
N GLY A 146 -7.68 -11.47 -2.10
CA GLY A 146 -7.52 -12.51 -3.13
C GLY A 146 -6.80 -13.78 -2.63
N PHE A 147 -5.84 -13.65 -1.71
CA PHE A 147 -5.15 -14.77 -1.07
C PHE A 147 -5.90 -15.37 0.13
N ALA A 148 -6.95 -14.72 0.63
CA ALA A 148 -7.74 -15.19 1.76
C ALA A 148 -8.27 -16.63 1.60
N PRO A 149 -8.91 -17.05 0.49
CA PRO A 149 -9.41 -18.42 0.35
C PRO A 149 -8.29 -19.47 0.40
N ILE A 150 -7.11 -19.13 -0.13
CA ILE A 150 -5.93 -20.01 -0.09
C ILE A 150 -5.47 -20.16 1.36
N ALA A 151 -5.30 -19.05 2.08
CA ALA A 151 -4.92 -19.05 3.48
C ALA A 151 -5.91 -19.82 4.37
N TRP A 152 -7.22 -19.70 4.10
CA TRP A 152 -8.25 -20.45 4.80
C TRP A 152 -8.07 -21.97 4.62
N ILE A 153 -7.91 -22.45 3.38
CA ILE A 153 -7.79 -23.90 3.11
C ILE A 153 -6.57 -24.49 3.83
N PHE A 154 -5.45 -23.77 3.86
CA PHE A 154 -4.26 -24.21 4.60
C PHE A 154 -4.47 -24.21 6.11
N SER A 155 -5.23 -23.25 6.64
CA SER A 155 -5.64 -23.21 8.06
C SER A 155 -6.42 -24.47 8.47
N GLN A 156 -7.25 -25.03 7.57
CA GLN A 156 -7.95 -26.29 7.83
C GLN A 156 -7.05 -27.53 7.74
N SER A 157 -5.97 -27.45 6.96
CA SER A 157 -5.11 -28.59 6.64
C SER A 157 -3.90 -28.72 7.57
N THR A 158 -3.57 -27.68 8.35
CA THR A 158 -2.33 -27.60 9.12
C THR A 158 -2.59 -27.04 10.52
N ALA A 159 -2.06 -27.68 11.57
CA ALA A 159 -2.08 -27.15 12.94
C ALA A 159 -0.78 -26.40 13.31
N SER A 160 0.20 -26.32 12.40
CA SER A 160 1.49 -25.66 12.63
C SER A 160 1.39 -24.14 12.56
N ILE A 161 1.60 -23.51 13.70
CA ILE A 161 1.64 -22.04 13.88
C ILE A 161 2.74 -21.41 13.02
N GLY A 162 3.93 -22.03 12.98
CA GLY A 162 5.07 -21.51 12.23
C GLY A 162 4.83 -21.51 10.72
N PHE A 163 4.23 -22.59 10.20
CA PHE A 163 3.87 -22.68 8.78
C PHE A 163 2.84 -21.62 8.39
N MET A 164 1.75 -21.49 9.16
CA MET A 164 0.71 -20.49 8.90
C MET A 164 1.25 -19.05 9.02
N GLY A 165 2.09 -18.78 10.02
CA GLY A 165 2.73 -17.48 10.18
C GLY A 165 3.62 -17.10 8.98
N MET A 166 4.41 -18.05 8.47
CA MET A 166 5.25 -17.83 7.28
C MET A 166 4.39 -17.63 6.02
N LEU A 167 3.31 -18.39 5.85
CA LEU A 167 2.39 -18.25 4.73
C LEU A 167 1.75 -16.85 4.68
N HIS A 168 1.24 -16.37 5.82
CA HIS A 168 0.68 -15.02 5.92
C HIS A 168 1.73 -13.94 5.67
N LEU A 169 2.96 -14.13 6.15
CA LEU A 169 4.08 -13.21 5.91
C LEU A 169 4.44 -13.13 4.42
N ILE A 170 4.43 -14.27 3.71
CA ILE A 170 4.66 -14.32 2.26
C ILE A 170 3.54 -13.57 1.52
N PHE A 171 2.27 -13.82 1.85
CA PHE A 171 1.15 -13.11 1.24
C PHE A 171 1.22 -11.59 1.48
N TRP A 172 1.54 -11.17 2.70
CA TRP A 172 1.81 -9.77 3.02
C TRP A 172 2.96 -9.17 2.22
N GLY A 173 4.09 -9.88 2.14
CA GLY A 173 5.27 -9.45 1.40
C GLY A 173 4.99 -9.26 -0.09
N VAL A 174 4.35 -10.25 -0.74
CA VAL A 174 3.98 -10.17 -2.16
C VAL A 174 3.02 -9.02 -2.42
N SER A 175 1.97 -8.88 -1.60
CA SER A 175 1.00 -7.79 -1.73
C SER A 175 1.63 -6.40 -1.56
N LEU A 176 2.54 -6.23 -0.60
CA LEU A 176 3.27 -4.97 -0.41
C LEU A 176 4.20 -4.65 -1.57
N VAL A 177 4.91 -5.64 -2.11
CA VAL A 177 5.77 -5.43 -3.29
C VAL A 177 4.94 -4.91 -4.46
N VAL A 178 3.76 -5.47 -4.70
CA VAL A 178 2.86 -4.99 -5.76
C VAL A 178 2.31 -3.59 -5.44
N GLY A 179 1.91 -3.32 -4.20
CA GLY A 179 1.50 -1.98 -3.77
C GLY A 179 2.60 -0.93 -3.99
N PHE A 180 3.83 -1.21 -3.58
CA PHE A 180 4.95 -0.30 -3.75
C PHE A 180 5.28 -0.01 -5.22
N ARG A 181 5.05 -0.96 -6.14
CA ARG A 181 5.19 -0.68 -7.58
C ARG A 181 4.30 0.49 -8.02
N LEU A 182 3.09 0.63 -7.47
CA LEU A 182 2.24 1.80 -7.74
C LEU A 182 2.85 3.09 -7.21
N ILE A 183 3.50 3.05 -6.05
CA ILE A 183 4.20 4.23 -5.51
C ILE A 183 5.29 4.65 -6.49
N PHE A 184 6.15 3.73 -6.95
CA PHE A 184 7.18 4.06 -7.94
C PHE A 184 6.59 4.62 -9.24
N GLN A 185 5.54 4.00 -9.78
CA GLN A 185 4.83 4.47 -10.97
C GLN A 185 4.23 5.88 -10.78
N SER A 186 3.88 6.27 -9.56
CA SER A 186 3.30 7.58 -9.28
C SER A 186 4.27 8.76 -9.47
N PHE A 187 5.58 8.45 -9.51
CA PHE A 187 6.64 9.42 -9.72
C PHE A 187 7.21 9.37 -11.14
N ASP A 188 6.71 8.48 -12.00
CA ASP A 188 7.29 8.26 -13.33
C ASP A 188 7.10 9.44 -14.29
N ASP A 189 6.04 10.23 -14.08
CA ASP A 189 5.63 11.37 -14.89
C ASP A 189 6.24 12.71 -14.44
N GLN A 190 7.11 12.71 -13.42
CA GLN A 190 7.68 13.96 -12.89
C GLN A 190 8.83 14.50 -13.75
N PRO A 191 8.84 15.81 -14.08
CA PRO A 191 9.88 16.42 -14.90
C PRO A 191 11.22 16.59 -14.17
N THR A 192 11.21 16.64 -12.84
CA THR A 192 12.39 16.87 -11.97
C THR A 192 13.23 15.61 -11.70
N GLY A 193 12.88 14.49 -12.33
CA GLY A 193 13.54 13.20 -12.14
C GLY A 193 12.83 12.31 -11.12
N ARG A 194 13.22 11.01 -11.10
CA ARG A 194 12.56 9.99 -10.28
C ARG A 194 13.34 9.75 -8.99
N PRO A 195 12.74 9.89 -7.80
CA PRO A 195 13.39 9.64 -6.51
C PRO A 195 13.55 8.13 -6.22
N VAL A 196 13.92 7.30 -7.20
CA VAL A 196 13.89 5.83 -7.09
C VAL A 196 14.77 5.28 -5.97
N GLY A 197 15.96 5.86 -5.75
CA GLY A 197 16.87 5.41 -4.70
C GLY A 197 16.32 5.68 -3.30
N ILE A 198 15.93 6.93 -3.04
CA ILE A 198 15.40 7.35 -1.74
C ILE A 198 14.05 6.66 -1.45
N LEU A 199 13.23 6.42 -2.48
CA LEU A 199 11.95 5.75 -2.34
C LEU A 199 12.10 4.24 -2.06
N LYS A 200 13.11 3.57 -2.67
CA LYS A 200 13.46 2.19 -2.29
C LYS A 200 13.88 2.09 -0.82
N PHE A 201 14.70 3.04 -0.35
CA PHE A 201 15.06 3.13 1.06
C PHE A 201 13.82 3.32 1.94
N TRP A 202 12.90 4.22 1.55
CA TRP A 202 11.65 4.41 2.26
C TRP A 202 10.80 3.14 2.33
N CYS A 203 10.71 2.34 1.25
CA CYS A 203 10.00 1.06 1.27
C CYS A 203 10.58 0.09 2.31
N VAL A 204 11.91 0.05 2.47
CA VAL A 204 12.57 -0.78 3.49
C VAL A 204 12.19 -0.31 4.89
N VAL A 205 12.20 1.01 5.13
CA VAL A 205 11.78 1.61 6.40
C VAL A 205 10.31 1.28 6.69
N PHE A 206 9.43 1.43 5.69
CA PHE A 206 8.01 1.11 5.83
C PHE A 206 7.79 -0.35 6.23
N VAL A 207 8.46 -1.29 5.55
CA VAL A 207 8.38 -2.72 5.88
C VAL A 207 8.88 -2.98 7.30
N ALA A 208 10.00 -2.35 7.71
CA ALA A 208 10.52 -2.49 9.06
C ALA A 208 9.52 -1.98 10.11
N VAL A 209 8.88 -0.82 9.88
CA VAL A 209 7.86 -0.26 10.77
C VAL A 209 6.61 -1.16 10.82
N LEU A 210 6.14 -1.65 9.68
CA LEU A 210 4.99 -2.54 9.62
C LEU A 210 5.25 -3.85 10.38
N LEU A 211 6.45 -4.44 10.20
CA LEU A 211 6.87 -5.61 10.96
C LEU A 211 6.92 -5.30 12.45
N GLN A 212 7.50 -4.16 12.87
CA GLN A 212 7.51 -3.74 14.28
C GLN A 212 6.10 -3.59 14.83
N MET A 213 5.16 -2.97 14.11
CA MET A 213 3.77 -2.83 14.53
C MET A 213 3.04 -4.18 14.64
N SER A 214 3.41 -5.16 13.82
CA SER A 214 2.94 -6.53 13.99
C SER A 214 3.37 -7.15 15.34
N THR A 215 4.55 -6.75 15.85
CA THR A 215 5.15 -7.26 17.10
C THR A 215 4.70 -6.54 18.38
N VAL A 216 4.44 -5.23 18.31
CA VAL A 216 4.14 -4.37 19.48
C VAL A 216 2.80 -4.73 20.13
N LEU A 217 1.89 -5.34 19.37
CA LEU A 217 0.70 -5.99 19.91
C LEU A 217 0.99 -7.50 20.00
N ARG A 218 1.07 -8.13 21.17
CA ARG A 218 1.18 -9.62 21.28
C ARG A 218 0.01 -10.12 22.15
N PRO A 219 -0.63 -11.29 21.88
CA PRO A 219 -0.30 -12.34 20.91
C PRO A 219 -1.38 -12.59 19.83
N VAL A 220 -0.93 -12.92 18.60
CA VAL A 220 -1.79 -13.30 17.45
C VAL A 220 -1.88 -14.81 17.26
N ILE A 221 -1.04 -15.64 17.88
CA ILE A 221 -1.21 -17.10 17.88
C ILE A 221 -0.69 -17.68 19.20
N GLY A 222 -1.57 -18.34 19.98
CA GLY A 222 -1.26 -19.01 21.25
C GLY A 222 -2.36 -18.86 22.32
N PRO A 223 -2.68 -19.91 23.12
CA PRO A 223 -3.63 -19.82 24.23
C PRO A 223 -3.14 -18.83 25.29
N ALA A 224 -4.02 -17.94 25.72
CA ALA A 224 -3.72 -16.89 26.68
C ALA A 224 -3.77 -17.44 28.11
N GLU A 225 -2.64 -17.93 28.63
CA GLU A 225 -2.58 -18.37 30.04
C GLU A 225 -1.49 -17.65 30.86
N HIS A 226 -0.54 -16.97 30.23
CA HIS A 226 0.46 -16.16 30.94
C HIS A 226 0.62 -14.77 30.31
N VAL A 227 -0.20 -13.83 30.76
CA VAL A 227 -0.31 -12.45 30.24
C VAL A 227 0.87 -11.55 30.66
N MET A 228 1.77 -11.95 31.55
CA MET A 228 2.77 -11.03 32.10
C MET A 228 4.12 -11.68 32.34
N GLU A 229 4.90 -11.91 31.28
CA GLU A 229 6.38 -11.92 31.29
C GLU A 229 6.90 -12.37 29.92
N TYR A 230 7.00 -11.48 28.93
CA TYR A 230 7.87 -11.77 27.78
C TYR A 230 8.51 -10.48 27.26
N GLY A 231 9.74 -10.25 27.72
CA GLY A 231 10.55 -9.09 27.42
C GLY A 231 10.88 -8.96 25.93
N LYS A 232 10.98 -7.70 25.48
CA LYS A 232 11.65 -7.11 24.31
C LYS A 232 12.31 -8.06 23.28
N LYS A 233 11.60 -9.04 22.72
CA LYS A 233 12.11 -9.83 21.59
C LYS A 233 11.38 -9.44 20.31
N SER A 234 12.16 -9.02 19.31
CA SER A 234 11.66 -8.76 17.95
C SER A 234 11.11 -10.04 17.32
N PHE A 235 10.09 -9.94 16.46
CA PHE A 235 9.44 -11.08 15.80
C PHE A 235 10.42 -11.94 15.01
N ILE A 236 11.48 -11.34 14.44
CA ILE A 236 12.54 -12.08 13.76
C ILE A 236 13.22 -13.06 14.71
N THR A 237 13.57 -12.63 15.92
CA THR A 237 14.17 -13.50 16.95
C THR A 237 13.23 -14.65 17.32
N HIS A 238 11.93 -14.36 17.45
CA HIS A 238 10.95 -15.40 17.77
C HIS A 238 10.68 -16.36 16.61
N LEU A 239 10.67 -15.87 15.36
CA LEU A 239 10.52 -16.71 14.17
C LEU A 239 11.72 -17.64 14.01
N PHE A 240 12.95 -17.13 14.18
CA PHE A 240 14.17 -17.94 14.16
C PHE A 240 14.21 -18.96 15.31
N GLU A 241 13.87 -18.55 16.54
CA GLU A 241 13.79 -19.48 17.69
C GLU A 241 12.76 -20.61 17.47
N ASN A 242 11.67 -20.37 16.74
CA ASN A 242 10.69 -21.41 16.40
C ASN A 242 11.13 -22.30 15.22
N LEU A 243 11.96 -21.80 14.31
CA LEU A 243 12.51 -22.60 13.21
C LEU A 243 13.64 -23.54 13.69
N ASP A 244 14.41 -23.12 14.69
CA ASP A 244 15.48 -23.94 15.30
C ASP A 244 14.95 -25.09 16.17
N GLN A 245 13.67 -25.08 16.55
CA GLN A 245 13.02 -26.17 17.29
C GLN A 245 12.49 -27.27 16.34
N THR A 246 13.38 -27.90 15.59
CA THR A 246 13.12 -29.21 14.96
C THR A 246 13.37 -30.30 16.03
N PRO A 247 12.48 -31.29 16.23
CA PRO A 247 12.46 -32.08 17.47
C PRO A 247 13.68 -32.99 17.59
N ALA A 248 14.63 -32.61 18.44
CA ALA A 248 15.61 -33.54 18.99
C ALA A 248 14.89 -34.50 19.95
N ARG A 249 14.40 -35.61 19.38
CA ARG A 249 14.46 -36.98 19.92
C ARG A 249 14.07 -37.15 21.40
N ARG A 250 12.80 -37.51 21.67
CA ARG A 250 12.49 -38.35 22.84
C ARG A 250 12.75 -39.82 22.47
N ARG A 251 13.84 -40.37 22.99
CA ARG A 251 13.93 -41.79 23.36
C ARG A 251 13.70 -41.86 24.85
#